data_AF-A0A8H1QV41-F1
#
_entry.id   AF-A0A8H1QV41-F1
#
_cell.length_a   1.000
_cell.length_b   1.000
_cell.length_c   1.000
_cell.angle_alpha   90.00
_cell.angle_beta   90.00
_cell.angle_gamma   90.00
#
_symmetry.space_group_name_H-M   'P 1'
#
loop_
_entity.id
_entity.type
_entity.pdbx_description
1 polymer ?
#
loop_
_entity_poly.entity_id
_entity_poly.type
_entity_poly.pdbx_seq_one_letter_code
_entity_poly.pdbx_strand_id
1 'polypeptide(L)'
;MGAPAHGPGAAVPPGPGASGAPAPGEAGAFPVPNTSAPGALTPGAPAADASGTPSIHGISAPGEGDRQRLWSAASHLAATRRGLAAARDGGLVLLLPLGRRDGAEAVSRTAREVAAELGRAAGHPVTVGASAPVPSPAHRPGAVAAAYPEARRCLDALSLLGRRGDGAAADLGFLGLLLTETRDVAGFVRRTLGPVLDYDRRRGTALVATMDAYFSCGMSPARAKDSLHVHVNTVAQRLERVARLLGDDWQAPHRALEIQLALRLHRLAGAVGG
;
A
#
# COMPACT_ATOMS: atom_id res chain seq x y z
N MET A 1 36.51 59.59 25.01
CA MET A 1 35.81 60.48 24.06
C MET A 1 35.24 59.60 22.96
N GLY A 2 33.94 59.54 22.68
CA GLY A 2 32.79 60.14 23.38
C GLY A 2 31.47 59.47 22.95
N ALA A 3 30.41 59.66 23.73
CA ALA A 3 29.02 59.56 23.26
C ALA A 3 28.69 60.84 22.44
N PRO A 4 27.60 60.94 21.65
CA PRO A 4 26.18 60.87 22.09
C PRO A 4 25.32 59.93 21.18
N ALA A 5 23.98 59.78 21.28
CA ALA A 5 22.92 60.73 21.67
C ALA A 5 21.61 60.11 22.21
N HIS A 6 20.76 60.97 22.79
CA HIS A 6 19.35 60.76 23.21
C HIS A 6 18.46 60.26 22.05
N GLY A 7 17.36 59.50 22.23
CA GLY A 7 16.12 59.77 23.03
C GLY A 7 15.06 60.48 22.14
N PRO A 8 13.72 60.48 22.41
CA PRO A 8 12.87 59.83 23.44
C PRO A 8 12.08 58.63 22.83
N GLY A 9 11.01 58.03 23.39
CA GLY A 9 10.38 58.09 24.72
C GLY A 9 8.84 58.34 24.70
N ALA A 10 8.02 57.27 24.70
CA ALA A 10 6.55 57.27 24.88
C ALA A 10 6.13 55.93 25.56
N ALA A 11 5.55 55.89 26.76
CA ALA A 11 4.22 56.31 27.23
C ALA A 11 3.14 55.20 27.12
N VAL A 12 2.64 54.80 28.30
CA VAL A 12 1.69 53.71 28.64
C VAL A 12 0.97 54.17 29.93
N PRO A 13 -0.29 53.80 30.28
CA PRO A 13 -1.45 53.27 29.53
C PRO A 13 -2.64 54.31 29.60
N PRO A 14 -3.97 53.98 29.58
CA PRO A 14 -4.67 53.06 30.50
C PRO A 14 -5.68 52.07 29.84
N GLY A 15 -5.93 50.93 30.49
CA GLY A 15 -7.20 50.19 30.36
C GLY A 15 -8.30 50.87 31.21
N PRO A 16 -9.60 50.54 31.05
CA PRO A 16 -10.07 49.19 31.37
C PRO A 16 -11.24 48.68 30.48
N GLY A 17 -11.69 47.44 30.70
CA GLY A 17 -12.85 46.88 30.00
C GLY A 17 -13.16 45.43 30.37
N ALA A 18 -13.61 45.21 31.61
CA ALA A 18 -13.98 43.88 32.08
C ALA A 18 -15.38 43.46 31.61
N SER A 19 -15.47 42.32 30.92
CA SER A 19 -16.65 41.45 30.80
C SER A 19 -16.11 40.12 30.24
N GLY A 20 -16.39 38.94 30.78
CA GLY A 20 -17.47 38.52 31.66
C GLY A 20 -17.69 37.05 31.32
N ALA A 21 -16.98 36.15 31.99
CA ALA A 21 -16.92 34.74 31.59
C ALA A 21 -18.21 33.98 31.97
N PRO A 22 -18.72 33.09 31.10
CA PRO A 22 -19.53 31.96 31.54
C PRO A 22 -18.63 30.79 31.97
N ALA A 23 -19.04 30.07 33.01
CA ALA A 23 -18.32 28.96 33.61
C ALA A 23 -18.28 27.69 32.72
N PRO A 24 -17.34 26.75 32.94
CA PRO A 24 -17.32 25.47 32.24
C PRO A 24 -18.47 24.57 32.72
N GLY A 25 -19.56 24.56 31.96
CA GLY A 25 -20.67 23.64 32.14
C GLY A 25 -20.35 22.24 31.61
N GLU A 26 -20.27 21.28 32.53
CA GLU A 26 -20.49 19.84 32.36
C GLU A 26 -19.82 19.12 31.17
N ALA A 27 -18.83 18.30 31.51
CA ALA A 27 -18.25 17.32 30.60
C ALA A 27 -19.29 16.27 30.15
N GLY A 28 -19.94 16.54 29.02
CA GLY A 28 -20.71 15.53 28.30
C GLY A 28 -19.81 14.37 27.89
N ALA A 29 -19.87 13.27 28.65
CA ALA A 29 -19.13 12.06 28.39
C ALA A 29 -19.60 11.41 27.08
N PHE A 30 -18.97 11.78 25.96
CA PHE A 30 -19.08 11.03 24.72
C PHE A 30 -18.52 9.61 24.93
N PRO A 31 -19.22 8.56 24.48
CA PRO A 31 -18.81 7.19 24.75
C PRO A 31 -17.51 6.87 24.02
N VAL A 32 -16.43 6.73 24.80
CA VAL A 32 -15.19 6.12 24.34
C VAL A 32 -15.52 4.68 23.92
N PRO A 33 -15.30 4.24 22.66
CA PRO A 33 -15.45 2.84 22.31
C PRO A 33 -14.39 2.04 23.04
N ASN A 34 -14.82 1.31 24.07
CA ASN A 34 -13.97 0.60 25.01
C ASN A 34 -13.04 -0.41 24.29
N THR A 35 -11.74 -0.11 24.29
CA THR A 35 -10.67 -1.01 23.84
C THR A 35 -10.37 -2.08 24.89
N SER A 36 -11.23 -3.09 25.01
CA SER A 36 -11.00 -4.26 25.87
C SER A 36 -11.72 -5.54 25.39
N ALA A 37 -11.33 -6.04 24.21
CA ALA A 37 -11.47 -7.45 23.79
C ALA A 37 -10.71 -7.67 22.46
N PRO A 38 -10.22 -8.89 22.16
CA PRO A 38 -9.85 -9.24 20.79
C PRO A 38 -11.10 -9.16 19.91
N GLY A 39 -11.12 -8.21 18.97
CA GLY A 39 -12.31 -7.86 18.19
C GLY A 39 -12.91 -9.05 17.44
N ALA A 40 -14.03 -9.55 17.93
CA ALA A 40 -14.86 -10.50 17.19
C ALA A 40 -15.38 -9.84 15.91
N LEU A 41 -15.43 -10.58 14.80
CA LEU A 41 -16.21 -10.13 13.65
C LEU A 41 -17.67 -10.03 14.10
N THR A 42 -18.24 -8.83 14.09
CA THR A 42 -19.69 -8.65 14.25
C THR A 42 -20.39 -9.40 13.11
N PRO A 43 -21.25 -10.40 13.40
CA PRO A 43 -21.90 -11.17 12.35
C PRO A 43 -23.03 -10.35 11.73
N GLY A 44 -22.70 -9.56 10.71
CA GLY A 44 -23.67 -9.25 9.66
C GLY A 44 -24.16 -10.58 9.07
N ALA A 45 -25.48 -10.70 8.88
CA ALA A 45 -26.13 -11.97 8.53
C ALA A 45 -25.42 -12.69 7.37
N PRO A 46 -25.29 -14.03 7.41
CA PRO A 46 -24.51 -14.75 6.41
C PRO A 46 -25.12 -14.55 5.02
N ALA A 47 -24.31 -14.00 4.11
CA ALA A 47 -24.59 -13.99 2.68
C ALA A 47 -24.46 -15.43 2.12
N ALA A 48 -25.42 -16.27 2.46
CA ALA A 48 -25.62 -17.55 1.80
C ALA A 48 -25.85 -17.27 0.31
N ASP A 49 -25.13 -18.03 -0.52
CA ASP A 49 -25.13 -17.94 -2.00
C ASP A 49 -24.35 -16.78 -2.66
N ALA A 50 -23.31 -16.26 -2.00
CA ALA A 50 -22.19 -15.65 -2.71
C ALA A 50 -21.38 -16.75 -3.43
N SER A 51 -21.74 -17.08 -4.67
CA SER A 51 -21.20 -18.21 -5.46
C SER A 51 -19.72 -18.10 -5.89
N GLY A 52 -18.95 -17.19 -5.28
CA GLY A 52 -17.58 -16.82 -5.62
C GLY A 52 -16.55 -17.19 -4.54
N THR A 53 -15.26 -17.06 -4.85
CA THR A 53 -14.16 -17.30 -3.90
C THR A 53 -13.69 -15.97 -3.31
N PRO A 54 -14.04 -15.62 -2.06
CA PRO A 54 -13.74 -14.29 -1.54
C PRO A 54 -12.29 -14.10 -1.14
N SER A 55 -11.78 -12.87 -1.22
CA SER A 55 -10.41 -12.49 -0.83
C SER A 55 -10.40 -11.39 0.22
N ILE A 56 -9.34 -11.34 1.04
CA ILE A 56 -9.17 -10.33 2.09
C ILE A 56 -8.32 -9.19 1.56
N HIS A 57 -8.75 -7.96 1.82
CA HIS A 57 -8.03 -6.75 1.49
C HIS A 57 -7.73 -5.95 2.76
N GLY A 58 -6.47 -5.60 2.98
CA GLY A 58 -6.03 -4.67 4.02
C GLY A 58 -5.84 -3.27 3.43
N ILE A 59 -6.36 -2.26 4.12
CA ILE A 59 -6.43 -0.86 3.66
C ILE A 59 -5.73 0.07 4.65
N SER A 60 -4.89 0.97 4.14
CA SER A 60 -4.28 2.06 4.93
C SER A 60 -5.00 3.40 4.71
N ALA A 61 -5.15 4.17 5.78
CA ALA A 61 -5.76 5.50 5.82
C ALA A 61 -4.83 6.49 6.56
N PRO A 62 -4.58 7.70 6.05
CA PRO A 62 -4.12 8.82 6.87
C PRO A 62 -5.30 9.38 7.71
N GLY A 63 -5.00 10.17 8.75
CA GLY A 63 -5.91 11.17 9.36
C GLY A 63 -7.19 10.69 10.08
N GLU A 64 -7.47 11.20 11.29
CA GLU A 64 -8.65 10.78 12.08
C GLU A 64 -10.01 11.08 11.39
N GLY A 65 -10.16 12.29 10.82
CA GLY A 65 -11.38 12.67 10.09
C GLY A 65 -11.59 11.93 8.77
N ASP A 66 -10.52 11.35 8.22
CA ASP A 66 -10.55 10.57 6.98
C ASP A 66 -10.94 9.10 7.24
N ARG A 67 -10.62 8.56 8.43
CA ARG A 67 -11.06 7.22 8.87
C ARG A 67 -12.57 7.04 8.77
N GLN A 68 -13.35 8.04 9.16
CA GLN A 68 -14.82 7.94 9.16
C GLN A 68 -15.40 7.95 7.74
N ARG A 69 -14.88 8.80 6.84
CA ARG A 69 -15.25 8.80 5.42
C ARG A 69 -14.89 7.48 4.77
N LEU A 70 -13.67 7.00 5.00
CA LEU A 70 -13.18 5.73 4.48
C LEU A 70 -13.98 4.53 5.01
N TRP A 71 -14.35 4.53 6.30
CA TRP A 71 -15.21 3.49 6.89
C TRP A 71 -16.59 3.45 6.25
N SER A 72 -17.22 4.61 6.04
CA SER A 72 -18.50 4.70 5.34
C SER A 72 -18.40 4.18 3.91
N ALA A 73 -17.34 4.56 3.17
CA ALA A 73 -17.10 4.10 1.81
C ALA A 73 -16.84 2.59 1.74
N ALA A 74 -16.00 2.06 2.63
CA ALA A 74 -15.67 0.65 2.73
C ALA A 74 -16.89 -0.22 3.10
N SER A 75 -17.72 0.25 4.04
CA SER A 75 -18.96 -0.42 4.44
C SER A 75 -19.99 -0.44 3.30
N HIS A 76 -20.12 0.68 2.57
CA HIS A 76 -20.99 0.75 1.39
C HIS A 76 -20.50 -0.17 0.26
N LEU A 77 -19.20 -0.14 -0.05
CA LEU A 77 -18.59 -1.00 -1.07
C LEU A 77 -18.78 -2.48 -0.71
N ALA A 78 -18.56 -2.87 0.54
CA ALA A 78 -18.82 -4.21 1.03
C ALA A 78 -20.29 -4.61 0.83
N ALA A 79 -21.25 -3.79 1.27
CA ALA A 79 -22.67 -4.07 1.09
C ALA A 79 -23.05 -4.26 -0.40
N THR A 80 -22.64 -3.32 -1.26
CA THR A 80 -22.91 -3.35 -2.71
C THR A 80 -22.27 -4.56 -3.41
N ARG A 81 -21.06 -4.98 -2.98
CA ARG A 81 -20.37 -6.16 -3.51
C ARG A 81 -20.68 -7.47 -2.75
N ARG A 82 -21.68 -7.51 -1.85
CA ARG A 82 -22.04 -8.68 -1.01
C ARG A 82 -20.88 -9.25 -0.18
N GLY A 83 -20.00 -8.38 0.29
CA GLY A 83 -18.87 -8.67 1.17
C GLY A 83 -19.06 -8.19 2.60
N LEU A 84 -17.98 -8.23 3.39
CA LEU A 84 -17.92 -7.73 4.77
C LEU A 84 -16.84 -6.64 4.91
N ALA A 85 -17.06 -5.68 5.82
CA ALA A 85 -16.09 -4.67 6.23
C ALA A 85 -15.85 -4.74 7.74
N ALA A 86 -14.60 -4.58 8.17
CA ALA A 86 -14.22 -4.52 9.58
C ALA A 86 -13.05 -3.55 9.80
N ALA A 87 -12.96 -2.90 10.96
CA ALA A 87 -11.78 -2.15 11.38
C ALA A 87 -10.84 -3.07 12.17
N ARG A 88 -9.53 -3.06 11.86
CA ARG A 88 -8.54 -3.90 12.55
C ARG A 88 -7.13 -3.30 12.47
N ASP A 89 -6.41 -3.32 13.60
CA ASP A 89 -4.99 -2.93 13.71
C ASP A 89 -4.69 -1.57 13.05
N GLY A 90 -5.55 -0.60 13.34
CA GLY A 90 -5.49 0.77 12.81
C GLY A 90 -5.97 0.94 11.36
N GLY A 91 -6.15 -0.13 10.58
CA GLY A 91 -6.62 -0.10 9.20
C GLY A 91 -8.06 -0.60 9.03
N LEU A 92 -8.50 -0.70 7.77
CA LEU A 92 -9.75 -1.37 7.39
C LEU A 92 -9.46 -2.68 6.68
N VAL A 93 -10.40 -3.62 6.81
CA VAL A 93 -10.35 -4.96 6.23
C VAL A 93 -11.64 -5.21 5.46
N LEU A 94 -11.51 -5.61 4.20
CA LEU A 94 -12.64 -6.04 3.38
C LEU A 94 -12.52 -7.52 3.02
N LEU A 95 -13.61 -8.27 3.14
CA LEU A 95 -13.76 -9.61 2.58
C LEU A 95 -14.75 -9.52 1.42
N LEU A 96 -14.26 -9.59 0.18
CA LEU A 96 -15.07 -9.38 -1.03
C LEU A 96 -15.13 -10.65 -1.88
N PRO A 97 -16.30 -11.07 -2.41
CA PRO A 97 -16.40 -12.21 -3.32
C PRO A 97 -15.76 -11.93 -4.68
N LEU A 98 -15.03 -12.91 -5.21
CA LEU A 98 -14.49 -12.91 -6.58
C LEU A 98 -15.25 -13.93 -7.45
N GLY A 99 -15.30 -13.71 -8.76
CA GLY A 99 -15.98 -14.59 -9.71
C GLY A 99 -15.38 -16.01 -9.77
N ARG A 100 -16.15 -16.98 -10.26
CA ARG A 100 -15.75 -18.41 -10.31
C ARG A 100 -14.59 -18.75 -11.27
N ARG A 101 -14.06 -17.76 -11.99
CA ARG A 101 -12.92 -17.91 -12.92
C ARG A 101 -11.71 -17.05 -12.51
N ASP A 102 -11.73 -16.52 -11.29
CA ASP A 102 -10.83 -15.46 -10.87
C ASP A 102 -9.55 -16.03 -10.24
N GLY A 103 -8.45 -15.99 -11.01
CA GLY A 103 -7.09 -16.25 -10.52
C GLY A 103 -6.45 -15.03 -9.84
N ALA A 104 -5.16 -15.12 -9.51
CA ALA A 104 -4.41 -14.06 -8.81
C ALA A 104 -4.46 -12.69 -9.51
N GLU A 105 -4.58 -12.66 -10.84
CA GLU A 105 -4.73 -11.43 -11.62
C GLU A 105 -6.08 -10.72 -11.37
N ALA A 106 -7.16 -11.48 -11.19
CA ALA A 106 -8.47 -10.93 -10.87
C ALA A 106 -8.49 -10.33 -9.46
N VAL A 107 -7.86 -11.00 -8.48
CA VAL A 107 -7.65 -10.43 -7.13
C VAL A 107 -6.90 -9.08 -7.22
N SER A 108 -5.81 -9.04 -8.00
CA SER A 108 -5.03 -7.82 -8.20
C SER A 108 -5.82 -6.70 -8.90
N ARG A 109 -6.75 -7.07 -9.79
CA ARG A 109 -7.68 -6.12 -10.44
C ARG A 109 -8.67 -5.55 -9.43
N THR A 110 -9.34 -6.41 -8.66
CA THR A 110 -10.27 -6.00 -7.59
C THR A 110 -9.58 -5.11 -6.55
N ALA A 111 -8.35 -5.44 -6.13
CA ALA A 111 -7.59 -4.59 -5.22
C ALA A 111 -7.38 -3.16 -5.75
N ARG A 112 -7.08 -3.01 -7.06
CA ARG A 112 -6.94 -1.68 -7.71
C ARG A 112 -8.26 -0.94 -7.83
N GLU A 113 -9.33 -1.64 -8.21
CA GLU A 113 -10.68 -1.06 -8.26
C GLU A 113 -11.08 -0.50 -6.89
N VAL A 114 -10.88 -1.30 -5.83
CA VAL A 114 -11.16 -0.90 -4.44
C VAL A 114 -10.29 0.28 -4.02
N ALA A 115 -8.99 0.29 -4.35
CA ALA A 115 -8.10 1.43 -4.08
C ALA A 115 -8.61 2.73 -4.74
N ALA A 116 -8.98 2.66 -6.02
CA ALA A 116 -9.47 3.79 -6.80
C ALA A 116 -10.89 4.24 -6.40
N GLU A 117 -11.75 3.32 -5.96
CA GLU A 117 -13.11 3.60 -5.48
C GLU A 117 -13.09 4.26 -4.10
N LEU A 118 -12.36 3.66 -3.15
CA LEU A 118 -12.19 4.22 -1.80
C LEU A 118 -11.42 5.54 -1.82
N GLY A 119 -10.40 5.68 -2.67
CA GLY A 119 -9.65 6.93 -2.79
C GLY A 119 -10.50 8.10 -3.28
N ARG A 120 -11.41 7.86 -4.23
CA ARG A 120 -12.39 8.87 -4.68
C ARG A 120 -13.37 9.24 -3.58
N ALA A 121 -13.87 8.27 -2.82
CA ALA A 121 -14.85 8.50 -1.76
C ALA A 121 -14.26 9.17 -0.51
N ALA A 122 -13.00 8.88 -0.17
CA ALA A 122 -12.30 9.46 0.96
C ALA A 122 -11.65 10.83 0.66
N GLY A 123 -11.41 11.14 -0.63
CA GLY A 123 -10.80 12.40 -1.06
C GLY A 123 -9.26 12.42 -1.04
N HIS A 124 -8.62 11.28 -0.80
CA HIS A 124 -7.17 11.12 -0.76
C HIS A 124 -6.75 9.75 -1.32
N PRO A 125 -5.46 9.54 -1.67
CA PRO A 125 -4.98 8.22 -2.10
C PRO A 125 -5.22 7.15 -1.02
N VAL A 126 -5.76 6.00 -1.41
CA VAL A 126 -5.99 4.82 -0.55
C VAL A 126 -5.22 3.64 -1.13
N THR A 127 -4.40 2.97 -0.31
CA THR A 127 -3.62 1.80 -0.74
C THR A 127 -4.26 0.52 -0.25
N VAL A 128 -4.29 -0.51 -1.10
CA VAL A 128 -4.98 -1.77 -0.84
C VAL A 128 -4.08 -2.97 -1.14
N GLY A 129 -3.71 -3.73 -0.11
CA GLY A 129 -3.03 -5.01 -0.26
C GLY A 129 -4.04 -6.16 -0.12
N ALA A 130 -4.06 -7.11 -1.05
CA ALA A 130 -4.95 -8.27 -1.00
C ALA A 130 -4.19 -9.57 -0.71
N SER A 131 -4.84 -10.48 0.01
CA SER A 131 -4.49 -11.89 0.07
C SER A 131 -4.95 -12.61 -1.19
N ALA A 132 -4.45 -13.82 -1.42
CA ALA A 132 -5.10 -14.75 -2.33
C ALA A 132 -6.54 -15.11 -1.91
N PRO A 133 -7.32 -15.76 -2.80
CA PRO A 133 -8.68 -16.18 -2.51
C PRO A 133 -8.77 -17.20 -1.37
N VAL A 134 -9.72 -16.98 -0.46
CA VAL A 134 -10.07 -17.84 0.67
C VAL A 134 -11.34 -18.62 0.31
N PRO A 135 -11.26 -19.86 -0.18
CA PRO A 135 -12.47 -20.65 -0.46
C PRO A 135 -13.28 -20.91 0.81
N SER A 136 -14.60 -20.75 0.71
CA SER A 136 -15.59 -21.07 1.75
C SER A 136 -15.25 -20.47 3.13
N PRO A 137 -15.07 -19.15 3.28
CA PRO A 137 -14.55 -18.53 4.51
C PRO A 137 -15.48 -18.76 5.72
N ALA A 138 -16.79 -18.81 5.49
CA ALA A 138 -17.80 -19.09 6.52
C ALA A 138 -17.59 -20.45 7.20
N HIS A 139 -17.02 -21.42 6.48
CA HIS A 139 -16.73 -22.77 6.97
C HIS A 139 -15.25 -22.94 7.38
N ARG A 140 -14.41 -21.91 7.19
CA ARG A 140 -12.96 -21.96 7.44
C ARG A 140 -12.42 -20.65 8.05
N PRO A 141 -12.85 -20.27 9.27
CA PRO A 141 -12.41 -19.03 9.92
C PRO A 141 -10.89 -18.96 10.11
N GLY A 142 -10.20 -20.09 10.33
CA GLY A 142 -8.74 -20.14 10.38
C GLY A 142 -8.04 -19.73 9.07
N ALA A 143 -8.66 -19.97 7.91
CA ALA A 143 -8.13 -19.53 6.62
C ALA A 143 -8.32 -18.02 6.42
N VAL A 144 -9.41 -17.45 6.95
CA VAL A 144 -9.62 -16.00 7.00
C VAL A 144 -8.54 -15.35 7.90
N ALA A 145 -8.26 -15.95 9.06
CA ALA A 145 -7.22 -15.48 9.97
C ALA A 145 -5.80 -15.53 9.35
N ALA A 146 -5.50 -16.56 8.55
CA ALA A 146 -4.21 -16.71 7.86
C ALA A 146 -4.03 -15.74 6.66
N ALA A 147 -5.12 -15.39 5.97
CA ALA A 147 -5.10 -14.46 4.85
C ALA A 147 -4.96 -12.98 5.27
N TYR A 148 -5.39 -12.60 6.48
CA TYR A 148 -5.23 -11.23 6.98
C TYR A 148 -3.76 -10.72 7.01
N PRO A 149 -2.78 -11.42 7.61
CA PRO A 149 -1.39 -10.97 7.59
C PRO A 149 -0.77 -10.98 6.19
N GLU A 150 -1.27 -11.81 5.26
CA GLU A 150 -0.87 -11.77 3.85
C GLU A 150 -1.31 -10.46 3.17
N ALA A 151 -2.58 -10.07 3.36
CA ALA A 151 -3.11 -8.80 2.86
C ALA A 151 -2.37 -7.59 3.45
N ARG A 152 -2.04 -7.61 4.75
CA ARG A 152 -1.16 -6.60 5.38
C ARG A 152 0.22 -6.54 4.75
N ARG A 153 0.90 -7.69 4.59
CA ARG A 153 2.24 -7.75 3.96
C ARG A 153 2.23 -7.21 2.53
N CYS A 154 1.15 -7.41 1.77
CA CYS A 154 0.96 -6.78 0.47
C CYS A 154 0.86 -5.24 0.56
N LEU A 155 0.06 -4.74 1.52
CA LEU A 155 -0.12 -3.30 1.78
C LEU A 155 1.19 -2.62 2.23
N ASP A 156 1.96 -3.29 3.08
CA ASP A 156 3.26 -2.81 3.56
C ASP A 156 4.29 -2.78 2.42
N ALA A 157 4.31 -3.81 1.55
CA ALA A 157 5.16 -3.84 0.36
C ALA A 157 4.81 -2.72 -0.65
N LEU A 158 3.52 -2.48 -0.91
CA LEU A 158 3.07 -1.35 -1.75
C LEU A 158 3.52 0.01 -1.17
N SER A 159 3.48 0.13 0.16
CA SER A 159 3.91 1.33 0.88
C SER A 159 5.42 1.56 0.77
N LEU A 160 6.24 0.51 0.93
CA LEU A 160 7.70 0.54 0.77
C LEU A 160 8.13 0.86 -0.68
N LEU A 161 7.32 0.47 -1.66
CA LEU A 161 7.52 0.79 -3.08
C LEU A 161 7.02 2.18 -3.48
N GLY A 162 6.43 2.95 -2.57
CA GLY A 162 5.87 4.27 -2.87
C GLY A 162 4.60 4.23 -3.73
N ARG A 163 4.00 3.05 -3.96
CA ARG A 163 2.74 2.85 -4.70
C ARG A 163 1.52 3.21 -3.83
N ARG A 164 1.54 4.43 -3.26
CA ARG A 164 0.43 4.98 -2.50
C ARG A 164 -0.75 5.28 -3.43
N GLY A 165 -1.96 4.90 -3.05
CA GLY A 165 -3.16 5.05 -3.90
C GLY A 165 -3.41 3.89 -4.88
N ASP A 166 -2.65 2.80 -4.78
CA ASP A 166 -2.68 1.67 -5.71
C ASP A 166 -3.11 0.37 -5.00
N GLY A 167 -3.48 -0.64 -5.79
CA GLY A 167 -3.88 -1.95 -5.31
C GLY A 167 -3.05 -3.09 -5.92
N ALA A 168 -2.85 -4.16 -5.16
CA ALA A 168 -2.31 -5.42 -5.65
C ALA A 168 -2.74 -6.59 -4.77
N ALA A 169 -2.64 -7.82 -5.29
CA ALA A 169 -2.61 -9.02 -4.47
C ALA A 169 -1.16 -9.45 -4.21
N ALA A 170 -0.90 -10.05 -3.05
CA ALA A 170 0.26 -10.88 -2.88
C ALA A 170 0.11 -12.15 -3.72
N ASP A 171 1.21 -12.65 -4.26
CA ASP A 171 1.30 -14.08 -4.55
C ASP A 171 1.66 -14.80 -3.24
N LEU A 172 0.88 -15.84 -2.91
CA LEU A 172 0.66 -16.37 -1.55
C LEU A 172 1.95 -16.65 -0.75
N GLY A 173 2.97 -17.19 -1.41
CA GLY A 173 4.21 -17.60 -0.74
C GLY A 173 5.19 -16.46 -0.51
N PHE A 174 5.14 -15.40 -1.31
CA PHE A 174 6.33 -14.60 -1.60
C PHE A 174 6.51 -13.40 -0.66
N LEU A 175 5.52 -12.51 -0.59
CA LEU A 175 5.53 -11.40 0.38
C LEU A 175 5.35 -11.91 1.81
N GLY A 176 4.73 -13.09 1.95
CA GLY A 176 4.63 -13.85 3.20
C GLY A 176 6.00 -14.19 3.77
N LEU A 177 6.86 -14.85 2.99
CA LEU A 177 8.23 -15.16 3.40
C LEU A 177 9.03 -13.87 3.67
N LEU A 178 9.02 -12.91 2.74
CA LEU A 178 9.96 -11.79 2.80
C LEU A 178 9.79 -10.83 3.98
N LEU A 179 8.56 -10.62 4.44
CA LEU A 179 8.25 -9.71 5.55
C LEU A 179 8.09 -10.42 6.89
N THR A 180 8.03 -11.76 6.90
CA THR A 180 8.07 -12.56 8.14
C THR A 180 9.51 -12.99 8.45
N GLU A 181 10.30 -13.28 7.41
CA GLU A 181 11.73 -13.60 7.49
C GLU A 181 12.59 -12.44 6.98
N THR A 182 12.98 -11.55 7.88
CA THR A 182 14.05 -10.55 7.64
C THR A 182 15.44 -11.17 7.44
N ARG A 183 15.53 -12.47 7.07
CA ARG A 183 16.76 -13.26 7.00
C ARG A 183 17.20 -13.70 5.60
N ASP A 184 16.32 -13.73 4.58
CA ASP A 184 16.70 -14.10 3.20
C ASP A 184 16.38 -13.03 2.13
N VAL A 185 16.69 -11.76 2.42
CA VAL A 185 16.64 -10.70 1.40
C VAL A 185 17.58 -10.98 0.22
N ALA A 186 18.75 -11.58 0.48
CA ALA A 186 19.76 -11.85 -0.53
C ALA A 186 19.34 -12.98 -1.49
N GLY A 187 18.87 -14.12 -0.97
CA GLY A 187 18.35 -15.22 -1.77
C GLY A 187 17.06 -14.82 -2.49
N PHE A 188 16.23 -13.97 -1.89
CA PHE A 188 15.09 -13.37 -2.61
C PHE A 188 15.54 -12.58 -3.85
N VAL A 189 16.40 -11.57 -3.68
CA VAL A 189 16.93 -10.78 -4.80
C VAL A 189 17.58 -11.69 -5.85
N ARG A 190 18.24 -12.78 -5.41
CA ARG A 190 18.83 -13.77 -6.31
C ARG A 190 17.81 -14.60 -7.08
N ARG A 191 16.70 -15.02 -6.47
CA ARG A 191 15.62 -15.76 -7.16
C ARG A 191 14.92 -14.92 -8.23
N THR A 192 14.65 -13.64 -7.95
CA THR A 192 13.86 -12.79 -8.85
C THR A 192 14.69 -11.99 -9.87
N LEU A 193 15.90 -11.53 -9.51
CA LEU A 193 16.75 -10.75 -10.41
C LEU A 193 18.02 -11.49 -10.86
N GLY A 194 18.28 -12.71 -10.36
CA GLY A 194 19.49 -13.48 -10.65
C GLY A 194 19.87 -13.55 -12.14
N PRO A 195 18.96 -13.95 -13.05
CA PRO A 195 19.24 -14.01 -14.48
C PRO A 195 19.70 -12.68 -15.08
N VAL A 196 19.12 -11.55 -14.63
CA VAL A 196 19.45 -10.21 -15.10
C VAL A 196 20.75 -9.70 -14.46
N LEU A 197 20.93 -9.88 -13.15
CA LEU A 197 22.15 -9.53 -12.41
C LEU A 197 23.37 -10.26 -12.96
N ASP A 198 23.23 -11.54 -13.29
CA ASP A 198 24.31 -12.33 -13.87
C ASP A 198 24.53 -11.99 -15.35
N TYR A 199 23.50 -11.55 -16.08
CA TYR A 199 23.67 -11.03 -17.43
C TYR A 199 24.44 -9.69 -17.42
N ASP A 200 24.02 -8.73 -16.61
CA ASP A 200 24.70 -7.43 -16.45
C ASP A 200 26.16 -7.62 -16.04
N ARG A 201 26.43 -8.47 -15.03
CA ARG A 201 27.79 -8.81 -14.58
C ARG A 201 28.66 -9.46 -15.66
N ARG A 202 28.10 -10.30 -16.55
CA ARG A 202 28.85 -10.99 -17.62
C ARG A 202 29.02 -10.14 -18.89
N ARG A 203 28.14 -9.17 -19.14
CA ARG A 203 28.08 -8.42 -20.40
C ARG A 203 28.35 -6.91 -20.26
N GLY A 204 28.54 -6.41 -19.04
CA GLY A 204 28.72 -4.98 -18.78
C GLY A 204 27.48 -4.15 -19.12
N THR A 205 26.29 -4.75 -19.06
CA THR A 205 25.03 -4.06 -19.35
C THR A 205 24.41 -3.43 -18.10
N ALA A 206 23.40 -2.60 -18.31
CA ALA A 206 22.68 -1.88 -17.26
C ALA A 206 21.17 -2.19 -17.32
N LEU A 207 20.82 -3.47 -17.43
CA LEU A 207 19.42 -3.93 -17.48
C LEU A 207 18.71 -3.67 -16.15
N VAL A 208 19.35 -3.94 -15.00
CA VAL A 208 18.79 -3.69 -13.66
C VAL A 208 18.45 -2.21 -13.48
N ALA A 209 19.35 -1.29 -13.85
CA ALA A 209 19.10 0.14 -13.80
C ALA A 209 17.99 0.56 -14.79
N THR A 210 17.92 -0.08 -15.96
CA THR A 210 16.86 0.18 -16.95
C THR A 210 15.49 -0.24 -16.43
N MET A 211 15.40 -1.37 -15.71
CA MET A 211 14.16 -1.82 -15.05
C MET A 211 13.73 -0.87 -13.93
N ASP A 212 14.66 -0.43 -13.07
CA ASP A 212 14.36 0.47 -11.96
C ASP A 212 13.82 1.83 -12.46
N ALA A 213 14.44 2.38 -13.50
CA ALA A 213 13.95 3.58 -14.17
C ALA A 213 12.61 3.35 -14.89
N TYR A 214 12.44 2.20 -15.56
CA TYR A 214 11.17 1.86 -16.24
C TYR A 214 9.98 1.80 -15.28
N PHE A 215 10.12 1.14 -14.13
CA PHE A 215 9.06 1.12 -13.11
C PHE A 215 8.85 2.47 -12.44
N SER A 216 9.94 3.19 -12.10
CA SER A 216 9.86 4.54 -11.50
C SER A 216 9.18 5.55 -12.44
N CYS A 217 9.36 5.39 -13.75
CA CYS A 217 8.66 6.16 -14.79
C CYS A 217 7.30 5.56 -15.19
N GLY A 218 6.65 4.81 -14.29
CA GLY A 218 5.30 4.27 -14.46
C GLY A 218 5.15 3.44 -15.73
N MET A 219 6.07 2.49 -15.93
CA MET A 219 6.08 1.52 -17.04
C MET A 219 6.10 2.14 -18.46
N SER A 220 6.64 3.36 -18.59
CA SER A 220 6.76 4.06 -19.88
C SER A 220 8.21 4.08 -20.39
N PRO A 221 8.54 3.42 -21.52
CA PRO A 221 9.88 3.47 -22.10
C PRO A 221 10.27 4.89 -22.54
N ALA A 222 9.29 5.67 -22.99
CA ALA A 222 9.49 7.06 -23.43
C ALA A 222 9.92 7.98 -22.27
N ARG A 223 9.36 7.82 -21.07
CA ARG A 223 9.79 8.57 -19.87
C ARG A 223 11.08 8.01 -19.27
N ALA A 224 11.26 6.68 -19.28
CA ALA A 224 12.48 6.05 -18.81
C ALA A 224 13.72 6.45 -19.63
N LYS A 225 13.53 6.71 -20.94
CA LYS A 225 14.54 7.27 -21.85
C LYS A 225 15.23 8.51 -21.25
N ASP A 226 14.45 9.50 -20.82
CA ASP A 226 14.96 10.76 -20.29
C ASP A 226 15.69 10.55 -18.96
N SER A 227 15.14 9.73 -18.06
CA SER A 227 15.80 9.37 -16.79
C SER A 227 17.14 8.63 -16.99
N LEU A 228 17.26 7.83 -18.06
CA LEU A 228 18.45 7.02 -18.34
C LEU A 228 19.44 7.70 -19.28
N HIS A 229 19.09 8.85 -19.88
CA HIS A 229 19.89 9.57 -20.87
C HIS A 229 20.34 8.70 -22.07
N VAL A 230 19.48 7.77 -22.52
CA VAL A 230 19.70 6.89 -23.69
C VAL A 230 18.64 7.12 -24.77
N HIS A 231 18.70 6.44 -25.92
CA HIS A 231 17.62 6.49 -26.90
C HIS A 231 16.45 5.54 -26.53
N VAL A 232 15.21 5.87 -26.93
CA VAL A 232 14.02 5.08 -26.55
C VAL A 232 14.10 3.65 -27.10
N ASN A 233 14.64 3.48 -28.31
CA ASN A 233 14.90 2.16 -28.90
C ASN A 233 15.88 1.33 -28.05
N THR A 234 16.88 1.98 -27.41
CA THR A 234 17.81 1.31 -26.50
C THR A 234 17.11 0.85 -25.22
N VAL A 235 16.15 1.64 -24.70
CA VAL A 235 15.28 1.21 -23.59
C VAL A 235 14.46 -0.02 -24.01
N ALA A 236 13.78 0.04 -25.15
CA ALA A 236 12.97 -1.06 -25.67
C ALA A 236 13.79 -2.36 -25.84
N GLN A 237 14.94 -2.30 -26.54
CA GLN A 237 15.84 -3.44 -26.73
C GLN A 237 16.36 -4.04 -25.41
N ARG A 238 16.58 -3.21 -24.38
CA ARG A 238 16.95 -3.67 -23.04
C ARG A 238 15.77 -4.35 -22.33
N LEU A 239 14.55 -3.83 -22.46
CA LEU A 239 13.34 -4.45 -21.90
C LEU A 239 13.00 -5.78 -22.59
N GLU A 240 13.17 -5.89 -23.92
CA GLU A 240 13.10 -7.16 -24.67
C GLU A 240 14.17 -8.17 -24.24
N ARG A 241 15.35 -7.70 -23.80
CA ARG A 241 16.37 -8.57 -23.20
C ARG A 241 15.95 -9.04 -21.81
N VAL A 242 15.30 -8.19 -21.01
CA VAL A 242 14.75 -8.55 -19.69
C VAL A 242 13.65 -9.60 -19.82
N ALA A 243 12.71 -9.43 -20.77
CA ALA A 243 11.67 -10.42 -21.06
C ALA A 243 12.26 -11.81 -21.35
N ARG A 244 13.26 -11.88 -22.24
CA ARG A 244 14.00 -13.13 -22.54
C ARG A 244 14.78 -13.73 -21.37
N LEU A 245 15.00 -12.99 -20.27
CA LEU A 245 15.72 -13.47 -19.09
C LEU A 245 14.79 -13.83 -17.91
N LEU A 246 13.58 -13.26 -17.84
CA LEU A 246 12.65 -13.41 -16.72
C LEU A 246 11.30 -14.05 -17.09
N GLY A 247 11.03 -14.26 -18.37
CA GLY A 247 9.73 -14.64 -18.93
C GLY A 247 8.99 -13.44 -19.50
N ASP A 248 8.15 -13.65 -20.53
CA ASP A 248 7.35 -12.58 -21.15
C ASP A 248 6.29 -12.01 -20.19
N ASP A 249 5.92 -12.78 -19.15
CA ASP A 249 5.01 -12.42 -18.07
C ASP A 249 5.63 -11.48 -17.01
N TRP A 250 6.92 -11.11 -17.13
CA TRP A 250 7.61 -10.30 -16.11
C TRP A 250 6.95 -8.94 -15.79
N GLN A 251 6.12 -8.42 -16.70
CA GLN A 251 5.34 -7.19 -16.53
C GLN A 251 3.94 -7.41 -15.95
N ALA A 252 3.51 -8.66 -15.78
CA ALA A 252 2.21 -9.00 -15.22
C ALA A 252 2.07 -8.42 -13.79
N PRO A 253 0.85 -8.04 -13.34
CA PRO A 253 0.62 -7.38 -12.06
C PRO A 253 1.37 -7.93 -10.83
N HIS A 254 1.46 -9.26 -10.72
CA HIS A 254 2.15 -9.96 -9.64
C HIS A 254 3.67 -9.88 -9.81
N ARG A 255 4.23 -10.36 -10.94
CA ARG A 255 5.66 -10.32 -11.27
C ARG A 255 6.25 -8.90 -11.21
N ALA A 256 5.52 -7.90 -11.68
CA ALA A 256 5.96 -6.51 -11.65
C ALA A 256 6.13 -5.98 -10.21
N LEU A 257 5.28 -6.41 -9.27
CA LEU A 257 5.42 -6.10 -7.84
C LEU A 257 6.63 -6.81 -7.22
N GLU A 258 6.78 -8.11 -7.51
CA GLU A 258 7.93 -8.92 -7.08
C GLU A 258 9.26 -8.28 -7.49
N ILE A 259 9.37 -7.92 -8.77
CA ILE A 259 10.57 -7.36 -9.39
C ILE A 259 10.86 -5.96 -8.83
N GLN A 260 9.86 -5.10 -8.68
CA GLN A 260 10.04 -3.79 -8.04
C GLN A 260 10.58 -3.91 -6.62
N LEU A 261 10.07 -4.88 -5.83
CA LEU A 261 10.55 -5.13 -4.47
C LEU A 261 12.00 -5.65 -4.46
N ALA A 262 12.33 -6.57 -5.36
CA ALA A 262 13.71 -7.05 -5.52
C ALA A 262 14.66 -5.91 -5.91
N LEU A 263 14.26 -5.02 -6.82
CA LEU A 263 15.06 -3.86 -7.24
C LEU A 263 15.29 -2.88 -6.08
N ARG A 264 14.24 -2.61 -5.28
CA ARG A 264 14.33 -1.71 -4.12
C ARG A 264 15.25 -2.27 -3.04
N LEU A 265 15.13 -3.57 -2.74
CA LEU A 265 15.98 -4.25 -1.76
C LEU A 265 17.42 -4.43 -2.24
N HIS A 266 17.63 -4.69 -3.54
CA HIS A 266 18.96 -4.74 -4.12
C HIS A 266 19.69 -3.38 -3.98
N ARG A 267 18.99 -2.26 -4.23
CA ARG A 267 19.52 -0.91 -4.00
C ARG A 267 19.86 -0.66 -2.53
N LEU A 268 18.98 -1.05 -1.59
CA LEU A 268 19.23 -0.88 -0.15
C LEU A 268 20.42 -1.74 0.33
N ALA A 269 20.53 -2.99 -0.12
CA ALA A 269 21.66 -3.85 0.19
C ALA A 269 22.98 -3.31 -0.37
N GLY A 270 22.96 -2.75 -1.58
CA GLY A 270 24.13 -2.08 -2.19
C GLY A 270 24.54 -0.79 -1.47
N ALA A 271 23.59 -0.07 -0.88
CA ALA A 271 23.85 1.18 -0.14
C ALA A 271 24.33 0.97 1.32
N VAL A 272 24.23 -0.25 1.85
CA VAL A 272 24.67 -0.61 3.22
C VAL A 272 26.00 -1.40 3.20
N GLY A 273 26.42 -1.89 2.03
CA GLY A 273 27.64 -2.69 1.84
C GLY A 273 28.75 -2.00 1.04
N GLY A 274 28.78 -0.67 1.03
CA GLY A 274 29.77 0.16 0.32
C GLY A 274 30.26 1.33 1.16
#